data_AF-A0A9E4QMY6-F1
#
_entry.id   AF-A0A9E4QMY6-F1
#
_cell.length_a   1.000
_cell.length_b   1.000
_cell.length_c   1.000
_cell.angle_alpha   90.00
_cell.angle_beta   90.00
_cell.angle_gamma   90.00
#
_symmetry.space_group_name_H-M   'P 1'
#
loop_
_entity.id
_entity.type
_entity.pdbx_description
1 polymer ?
#
loop_
_entity_poly.entity_id
_entity_poly.type
_entity_poly.pdbx_seq_one_letter_code
_entity_poly.pdbx_strand_id
1 'polypeptide(L)' 'GSLSAAAAHFTEPRGEFVLVIAGGERERPVADTVGATEALSRLKAAGVTRKDASARVEEAYGVSRREAYRIWLEASTAC' A
#
# COMPACT_ATOMS: atom_id res chain seq x y z
N GLY A 1 -19.44 1.90 19.62
CA GLY A 1 -18.50 1.34 20.62
C GLY A 1 -17.46 0.49 19.91
N SER A 2 -16.36 0.15 20.57
CA SER A 2 -15.39 -0.80 20.01
C SER A 2 -15.98 -2.20 19.95
N LEU A 3 -15.39 -3.07 19.12
CA LEU A 3 -15.72 -4.49 19.09
C LEU A 3 -15.52 -5.14 20.47
N SER A 4 -14.46 -4.74 21.19
CA SER A 4 -14.18 -5.23 22.54
C SER A 4 -15.27 -4.87 23.54
N ALA A 5 -15.82 -3.65 23.46
CA ALA A 5 -16.92 -3.22 24.33
C ALA A 5 -18.22 -3.97 24.00
N ALA A 6 -18.50 -4.21 22.72
CA ALA A 6 -19.65 -5.01 22.32
C ALA A 6 -19.54 -6.46 22.82
N ALA A 7 -18.37 -7.10 22.67
CA ALA A 7 -18.13 -8.45 23.15
C ALA A 7 -18.26 -8.59 24.68
N ALA A 8 -17.83 -7.57 25.43
CA ALA A 8 -18.00 -7.54 26.89
C ALA A 8 -19.46 -7.31 27.32
N HIS A 9 -20.25 -6.58 26.52
CA HIS A 9 -21.62 -6.23 26.86
C HIS A 9 -22.64 -7.31 26.48
N PHE A 10 -22.42 -8.00 25.36
CA PHE A 10 -23.29 -9.06 24.85
C PHE A 10 -22.67 -10.43 25.12
N THR A 11 -22.68 -10.87 26.38
CA THR A 11 -22.13 -12.16 26.80
C THR A 11 -23.00 -13.35 26.36
N GLU A 12 -24.32 -13.15 26.26
CA GLU A 12 -25.27 -14.11 25.68
C GLU A 12 -26.16 -13.41 24.63
N PRO A 13 -25.64 -13.18 23.42
CA PRO A 13 -26.40 -12.51 22.37
C PRO A 13 -27.56 -13.41 21.91
N ARG A 14 -28.79 -12.87 21.91
CA ARG A 14 -29.97 -13.53 21.31
C ARG A 14 -30.46 -12.70 20.11
N GLY A 15 -30.64 -13.36 18.96
CA GLY A 15 -31.04 -12.72 17.70
C GLY A 15 -29.88 -12.43 16.75
N GLU A 16 -30.14 -11.66 15.70
CA GLU A 16 -29.14 -11.28 14.68
C GLU A 16 -28.46 -9.94 15.03
N PHE A 17 -27.15 -9.85 14.76
CA PHE A 17 -26.36 -8.63 14.93
C PHE A 17 -25.71 -8.24 13.60
N VAL A 18 -25.74 -6.95 13.28
CA VAL A 18 -25.03 -6.38 12.12
C VAL A 18 -23.83 -5.59 12.61
N LEU A 19 -22.63 -6.03 12.25
CA LEU A 19 -21.39 -5.30 12.50
C LEU A 19 -21.00 -4.52 11.24
N VAL A 20 -20.88 -3.20 11.37
CA VAL A 20 -20.34 -2.34 10.31
C VAL A 20 -18.89 -2.02 10.65
N ILE A 21 -17.96 -2.58 9.88
CA ILE A 21 -16.52 -2.34 10.04
C ILE A 21 -16.13 -1.16 9.16
N ALA A 22 -15.63 -0.07 9.75
CA ALA A 22 -15.01 1.01 9.00
C ALA A 22 -13.71 0.51 8.35
N GLY A 23 -13.46 0.90 7.10
CA GLY A 23 -12.19 0.58 6.43
C GLY A 23 -11.02 1.13 7.25
N GLY A 24 -10.03 0.29 7.54
CA GLY A 24 -8.82 0.73 8.25
C GLY A 24 -7.99 1.68 7.39
N GLU A 25 -7.34 2.64 8.05
CA GLU A 25 -6.26 3.39 7.40
C GLU A 25 -5.13 2.42 7.09
N ARG A 26 -4.74 2.31 5.81
CA ARG A 26 -3.55 1.57 5.44
C ARG A 26 -2.36 2.34 6.00
N GLU A 27 -1.62 1.70 6.90
CA GLU A 27 -0.36 2.22 7.41
C GLU A 27 0.56 2.43 6.20
N ARG A 28 0.88 3.69 5.91
CA ARG A 28 1.70 4.01 4.75
C ARG A 28 3.13 3.57 5.08
N PRO A 29 3.80 2.78 4.23
CA PRO A 29 5.17 2.36 4.50
C PRO A 29 6.05 3.58 4.74
N VAL A 30 7.04 3.45 5.61
CA VAL A 30 8.12 4.43 5.70
C VAL A 30 8.78 4.50 4.33
N ALA A 31 9.01 5.71 3.83
CA ALA A 31 9.57 5.92 2.50
C ALA A 31 10.95 5.25 2.37
N ASP A 32 11.02 4.21 1.55
CA ASP A 32 12.26 3.50 1.18
C ASP A 32 12.58 3.74 -0.30
N THR A 33 13.42 4.73 -0.56
CA THR A 33 13.83 5.12 -1.91
C THR A 33 14.80 4.12 -2.54
N VAL A 34 15.60 3.42 -1.74
CA VAL A 34 16.59 2.44 -2.23
C VAL A 34 15.85 1.20 -2.72
N GLY A 35 14.99 0.62 -1.89
CA GLY A 35 14.16 -0.53 -2.26
C GLY A 35 13.23 -0.22 -3.43
N ALA A 36 12.67 1.00 -3.47
CA ALA A 36 11.88 1.48 -4.61
C ALA A 36 12.68 1.50 -5.92
N THR A 37 13.94 1.90 -5.89
CA THR A 37 14.81 1.98 -7.09
C THR A 37 15.12 0.60 -7.66
N GLU A 38 15.47 -0.36 -6.79
CA GLU A 38 15.69 -1.74 -7.22
C GLU A 38 14.41 -2.38 -7.76
N ALA A 39 13.28 -2.14 -7.10
CA ALA A 39 11.98 -2.66 -7.53
C ALA A 39 11.56 -2.09 -8.89
N LEU A 40 11.72 -0.78 -9.11
CA LEU A 40 11.43 -0.15 -10.39
C LEU A 40 12.32 -0.70 -11.51
N SER A 41 13.61 -0.93 -11.23
CA SER A 41 14.54 -1.54 -12.19
C SER A 41 14.11 -2.95 -12.60
N ARG A 42 13.71 -3.79 -11.62
CA ARG A 42 13.18 -5.14 -11.89
C ARG A 42 11.86 -5.11 -12.67
N LEU A 43 10.93 -4.26 -12.27
CA LEU A 43 9.62 -4.11 -12.93
C LEU A 43 9.79 -3.64 -14.38
N LYS A 44 10.75 -2.75 -14.62
CA LYS A 44 11.10 -2.28 -15.95
C LYS A 44 11.69 -3.39 -16.83
N ALA A 45 12.63 -4.18 -16.28
CA ALA A 45 13.17 -5.35 -16.98
C ALA A 45 12.09 -6.40 -17.29
N ALA A 46 11.07 -6.50 -16.45
CA ALA A 46 9.89 -7.35 -16.67
C ALA A 46 8.86 -6.76 -17.65
N GLY A 47 9.13 -5.60 -18.26
CA GLY A 47 8.22 -4.96 -19.24
C GLY A 47 6.93 -4.39 -18.63
N VAL A 48 6.87 -4.22 -17.31
CA VAL A 48 5.71 -3.63 -16.63
C VAL A 48 5.55 -2.18 -17.06
N THR A 49 4.31 -1.75 -17.28
CA THR A 49 4.06 -0.35 -17.65
C THR A 49 4.53 0.57 -16.53
N ARG A 50 5.05 1.74 -16.90
CA ARG A 50 5.44 2.79 -15.93
C ARG A 50 4.33 3.07 -14.91
N LYS A 51 3.07 3.15 -15.36
CA LYS A 51 1.92 3.47 -14.51
C LYS A 51 1.74 2.42 -13.41
N ASP A 52 1.79 1.14 -13.79
CA ASP A 52 1.60 0.04 -12.85
C ASP A 52 2.82 -0.11 -11.93
N ALA A 53 4.03 0.09 -12.47
CA ALA A 53 5.25 0.04 -11.68
C ALA A 53 5.28 1.13 -10.60
N SER A 54 4.93 2.38 -10.95
CA SER A 54 4.85 3.48 -9.98
C SER A 54 3.79 3.22 -8.90
N ALA A 55 2.63 2.68 -9.26
CA ALA A 55 1.57 2.37 -8.29
C ALA A 55 2.00 1.27 -7.30
N ARG A 56 2.62 0.19 -7.80
CA ARG A 56 3.13 -0.91 -6.95
C ARG A 56 4.20 -0.42 -5.98
N VAL A 57 5.04 0.50 -6.42
CA VAL A 57 6.17 0.99 -5.61
C VAL A 57 5.73 2.05 -4.60
N GLU A 58 4.73 2.88 -4.94
CA GLU A 58 4.07 3.78 -4.00
C GLU A 58 3.39 3.01 -2.86
N GLU A 59 2.68 1.92 -3.18
CA GLU A 59 2.01 1.08 -2.18
C GLU A 59 2.99 0.27 -1.31
N ALA A 60 4.05 -0.29 -1.90
CA ALA A 60 4.97 -1.18 -1.20
C ALA A 60 6.09 -0.46 -0.43
N TYR A 61 6.56 0.70 -0.92
CA TYR A 61 7.73 1.40 -0.38
C TYR A 61 7.39 2.80 0.15
N GLY A 62 6.13 3.22 0.09
CA GLY A 62 5.68 4.49 0.67
C GLY A 62 6.23 5.74 -0.02
N VAL A 63 6.91 5.58 -1.16
CA VAL A 63 7.46 6.70 -1.93
C VAL A 63 6.35 7.43 -2.69
N SER A 64 6.47 8.75 -2.79
CA SER A 64 5.47 9.54 -3.54
C SER A 64 5.46 9.16 -5.02
N ARG A 65 4.30 9.31 -5.67
CA ARG A 65 4.17 9.12 -7.12
C ARG A 65 5.17 9.95 -7.95
N ARG A 66 5.52 11.14 -7.48
CA ARG A 66 6.54 12.01 -8.09
C ARG A 66 7.94 11.43 -7.96
N GLU A 67 8.27 10.85 -6.81
CA GLU A 67 9.55 10.17 -6.56
C GLU A 67 9.69 8.93 -7.45
N ALA A 68 8.68 8.05 -7.43
CA ALA A 68 8.65 6.86 -8.27
C ALA A 68 8.76 7.20 -9.76
N TYR A 69 8.17 8.31 -10.20
CA TYR A 69 8.28 8.80 -11.57
C TYR A 69 9.71 9.24 -11.91
N ARG A 70 10.38 9.99 -11.01
CA ARG A 70 11.77 10.43 -11.23
C ARG A 70 12.72 9.25 -11.37
N ILE A 71 12.64 8.30 -10.44
CA ILE A 71 13.48 7.10 -10.44
C ILE A 71 13.27 6.28 -11.73
N TRP A 72 12.02 6.17 -12.20
CA TRP A 72 11.72 5.49 -13.46
C TRP A 72 12.38 6.17 -14.67
N LEU A 73 12.41 7.50 -14.71
CA LEU A 73 13.07 8.25 -15.79
C LEU A 73 14.59 8.07 -15.73
N GLU A 74 15.19 8.16 -14.54
CA GLU A 74 16.64 7.95 -14.36
C GLU A 74 17.06 6.54 -14.80
N ALA A 75 16.27 5.52 -14.46
CA ALA A 75 16.46 4.16 -14.93
C ALA A 75 16.27 3.99 -16.46
N SER A 76 15.76 5.01 -17.16
CA SER A 76 15.58 5.05 -18.63
C SER A 76 16.68 5.76 -19.37
N THR A 77 17.42 6.63 -18.70
CA THR A 77 18.52 7.38 -19.30
C THR A 77 19.86 6.63 -19.21
N ALA A 78 19.93 5.53 -18.47
CA ALA A 78 21.15 4.74 -18.29
C ALA A 78 21.50 3.80 -19.47
N CYS A 79 21.20 4.20 -20.72
CA CYS A 79 21.62 3.46 -21.92
C CYS A 79 22.80 4.15 -22.59
#